data_AF-Q5NZE6-F1
#
_entry.id   AF-Q5NZE6-F1
#
_cell.length_a   1.000
_cell.length_b   1.000
_cell.length_c   1.000
_cell.angle_alpha   90.00
_cell.angle_beta   90.00
_cell.angle_gamma   90.00
#
_symmetry.space_group_name_H-M   'P 1'
#
loop_
_entity.id
_entity.type
_entity.pdbx_description
1 polymer ?
#
loop_
_entity_poly.entity_id
_entity_poly.type
_entity_poly.pdbx_seq_one_letter_code
_entity_poly.pdbx_strand_id
1 'polypeptide(L)'
;MAMKKYLLYIDILGFKDLVSQKPRKIEMLYGIIDSLNVHAHHAFRTIVFSDTILVYNSADPVTEADRDYFVMYACEFAQDLQHRLVGQDIYFRAVLVLGDFDHYLLKNIECFYGAALIKAYVKEKDIPAIGLFIDDASNSHNNIFPTVRFDPDLSFVFLNQSLERLQRDTEGDLPIDSFYLAETGEYCEILWDIRFLNDIFSNTQRQNSSRIRTKYLTTWHLFRRRYPKILDALESRAFSPKAICEHFDWTQSIENFKESLVHFRSIGADAQPIIPSGLAHKAAQGR
;
A
#
# COMPACT_ATOMS: atom_id res chain seq x y z
N MET A 1 -23.96 -4.22 22.36
CA MET A 1 -23.59 -3.19 21.37
C MET A 1 -22.60 -3.82 20.43
N ALA A 2 -22.79 -3.70 19.12
CA ALA A 2 -21.80 -4.18 18.17
C ALA A 2 -20.51 -3.34 18.29
N MET A 3 -19.36 -4.02 18.25
CA MET A 3 -18.04 -3.41 18.48
C MET A 3 -17.57 -2.70 17.21
N LYS A 4 -17.36 -1.38 17.30
CA LYS A 4 -16.90 -0.58 16.16
C LYS A 4 -15.39 -0.75 15.98
N LYS A 5 -15.00 -1.23 14.81
CA LYS A 5 -13.61 -1.39 14.37
C LYS A 5 -13.31 -0.45 13.21
N TYR A 6 -12.09 0.09 13.22
CA TYR A 6 -11.43 0.58 12.03
C TYR A 6 -10.97 -0.65 11.24
N LEU A 7 -11.59 -0.88 10.09
CA LEU A 7 -11.28 -1.99 9.21
C LEU A 7 -10.62 -1.43 7.95
N LEU A 8 -9.35 -1.78 7.77
CA LEU A 8 -8.60 -1.60 6.54
C LEU A 8 -8.77 -2.87 5.69
N TYR A 9 -9.53 -2.73 4.61
CA TYR A 9 -9.68 -3.76 3.59
C TYR A 9 -8.69 -3.47 2.46
N ILE A 10 -7.88 -4.44 2.06
CA ILE A 10 -6.91 -4.30 0.97
C ILE A 10 -7.16 -5.42 -0.04
N ASP A 11 -7.30 -5.05 -1.31
CA ASP A 11 -7.38 -5.94 -2.47
C ASP A 11 -6.10 -5.83 -3.31
N ILE A 12 -5.44 -6.97 -3.59
CA ILE A 12 -4.31 -7.03 -4.51
C ILE A 12 -4.82 -7.08 -5.95
N LEU A 13 -4.56 -6.02 -6.71
CA LEU A 13 -5.05 -5.87 -8.06
C LEU A 13 -4.37 -6.85 -9.03
N GLY A 14 -5.17 -7.53 -9.86
CA GLY A 14 -4.66 -8.45 -10.87
C GLY A 14 -4.19 -9.80 -10.32
N PHE A 15 -4.56 -10.13 -9.07
CA PHE A 15 -4.14 -11.36 -8.42
C PHE A 15 -4.47 -12.65 -9.20
N LYS A 16 -5.66 -12.71 -9.83
CA LYS A 16 -6.04 -13.85 -10.69
C LYS A 16 -4.98 -14.15 -11.77
N ASP A 17 -4.45 -13.11 -12.41
CA ASP A 17 -3.43 -13.24 -13.45
C ASP A 17 -2.07 -13.61 -12.84
N LEU A 18 -1.74 -13.08 -11.64
CA LEU A 18 -0.54 -13.47 -10.90
C LEU A 18 -0.53 -14.96 -10.57
N VAL A 19 -1.64 -15.50 -10.06
CA VAL A 19 -1.77 -16.94 -9.75
C VAL A 19 -1.63 -17.80 -11.01
N SER A 20 -2.27 -17.38 -12.11
CA SER A 20 -2.33 -18.19 -13.33
C SER A 20 -1.03 -18.16 -14.14
N GLN A 21 -0.25 -17.08 -14.05
CA GLN A 21 0.86 -16.82 -14.98
C GLN A 21 2.21 -16.60 -14.28
N LYS A 22 2.23 -16.21 -13.00
CA LYS A 22 3.43 -15.75 -12.29
C LYS A 22 3.50 -16.32 -10.85
N PRO A 23 3.55 -17.65 -10.66
CA PRO A 23 3.51 -18.27 -9.32
C PRO A 23 4.63 -17.78 -8.38
N ARG A 24 5.85 -17.55 -8.88
CA ARG A 24 6.93 -16.96 -8.07
C ARG A 24 6.62 -15.57 -7.53
N LYS A 25 5.84 -14.76 -8.26
CA LYS A 25 5.40 -13.45 -7.76
C LYS A 25 4.37 -13.59 -6.63
N ILE A 26 3.63 -14.70 -6.57
CA ILE A 26 2.70 -14.99 -5.48
C ILE A 26 3.47 -15.34 -4.20
N GLU A 27 4.50 -16.19 -4.29
CA GLU A 27 5.39 -16.51 -3.16
C GLU A 27 6.05 -15.24 -2.62
N MET A 28 6.57 -14.39 -3.51
CA MET A 28 7.12 -13.08 -3.17
C MET A 28 6.08 -12.17 -2.51
N LEU A 29 4.87 -12.07 -3.08
CA LEU A 29 3.79 -11.28 -2.51
C LEU A 29 3.44 -11.73 -1.09
N TYR A 30 3.27 -13.04 -0.87
CA TYR A 30 2.98 -13.54 0.48
C TYR A 30 4.16 -13.36 1.43
N GLY A 31 5.41 -13.48 0.96
CA GLY A 31 6.59 -13.12 1.76
C GLY A 31 6.62 -11.65 2.15
N ILE A 32 6.25 -10.74 1.24
CA ILE A 32 6.07 -9.31 1.55
C ILE A 32 4.99 -9.15 2.62
N ILE A 33 3.81 -9.74 2.41
CA ILE A 33 2.67 -9.64 3.33
C ILE A 33 3.04 -10.16 4.72
N ASP A 34 3.74 -11.29 4.82
CA ASP A 34 4.19 -11.90 6.08
C ASP A 34 5.22 -11.02 6.82
N SER A 35 6.00 -10.24 6.08
CA SER A 35 7.02 -9.34 6.63
C SER A 35 6.50 -7.96 7.07
N LEU A 36 5.21 -7.66 6.89
CA LEU A 36 4.62 -6.36 7.20
C LEU A 36 4.66 -6.05 8.70
N ASN A 37 4.85 -4.77 9.02
CA ASN A 37 4.97 -4.32 10.42
C ASN A 37 3.70 -4.56 11.25
N VAL A 38 2.53 -4.69 10.60
CA VAL A 38 1.24 -4.96 11.26
C VAL A 38 1.26 -6.22 12.12
N HIS A 39 2.00 -7.25 11.73
CA HIS A 39 2.02 -8.53 12.45
C HIS A 39 2.73 -8.46 13.81
N ALA A 40 3.62 -7.47 13.98
CA ALA A 40 4.28 -7.19 15.25
C ALA A 40 3.48 -6.20 16.13
N HIS A 41 2.43 -5.60 15.58
CA HIS A 41 1.72 -4.51 16.25
C HIS A 41 0.57 -5.01 17.13
N HIS A 42 0.79 -5.03 18.44
CA HIS A 42 -0.15 -5.57 19.45
C HIS A 42 -1.61 -5.06 19.36
N ALA A 43 -1.81 -3.82 18.90
CA ALA A 43 -3.13 -3.21 18.83
C ALA A 43 -3.98 -3.67 17.62
N PHE A 44 -3.40 -4.41 16.67
CA PHE A 44 -4.08 -4.83 15.44
C PHE A 44 -4.07 -6.35 15.26
N ARG A 45 -4.95 -6.81 14.39
CA ARG A 45 -4.97 -8.17 13.86
C ARG A 45 -5.07 -8.13 12.35
N THR A 46 -4.54 -9.17 11.74
CA THR A 46 -4.53 -9.35 10.29
C THR A 46 -5.22 -10.65 9.92
N ILE A 47 -6.00 -10.63 8.85
CA ILE A 47 -6.51 -11.84 8.18
C ILE A 47 -6.09 -11.73 6.72
N VAL A 48 -5.44 -12.76 6.19
CA VAL A 48 -5.03 -12.82 4.78
C VAL A 48 -5.76 -13.98 4.15
N PHE A 49 -6.54 -13.72 3.10
CA PHE A 49 -7.19 -14.77 2.31
C PHE A 49 -7.13 -14.42 0.82
N SER A 50 -6.50 -15.29 0.03
CA SER A 50 -6.27 -15.07 -1.40
C SER A 50 -5.63 -13.69 -1.69
N ASP A 51 -6.32 -12.82 -2.41
CA ASP A 51 -5.94 -11.45 -2.78
C ASP A 51 -6.30 -10.39 -1.72
N THR A 52 -7.00 -10.79 -0.67
CA THR A 52 -7.55 -9.87 0.32
C THR A 52 -6.75 -9.90 1.60
N ILE A 53 -6.44 -8.71 2.13
CA ILE A 53 -5.85 -8.51 3.46
C ILE A 53 -6.82 -7.65 4.26
N LEU A 54 -7.19 -8.10 5.45
CA LEU A 54 -7.97 -7.34 6.42
C LEU A 54 -7.07 -6.97 7.59
N VAL A 55 -7.02 -5.69 7.94
CA VAL A 55 -6.37 -5.22 9.17
C VAL A 55 -7.40 -4.47 10.01
N TYR A 56 -7.49 -4.79 11.30
CA TYR A 56 -8.43 -4.14 12.21
C TYR A 56 -7.92 -4.08 13.63
N ASN A 57 -8.40 -3.09 14.38
CA ASN A 57 -8.03 -2.90 15.78
C ASN A 57 -8.59 -4.01 16.69
N SER A 58 -7.74 -4.56 17.55
CA SER A 58 -8.09 -5.60 18.51
C SER A 58 -9.05 -5.08 19.59
N ALA A 59 -8.74 -3.91 20.15
CA ALA A 59 -9.51 -3.27 21.22
C ALA A 59 -10.38 -2.13 20.68
N ASP A 60 -11.52 -1.86 21.31
CA ASP A 60 -12.40 -0.78 20.89
C ASP A 60 -11.79 0.60 21.19
N PRO A 61 -11.89 1.58 20.29
CA PRO A 61 -11.45 2.94 20.57
C PRO A 61 -12.37 3.59 21.62
N VAL A 62 -11.80 3.95 22.76
CA VAL A 62 -12.55 4.59 23.86
C VAL A 62 -12.38 6.10 23.79
N THR A 63 -11.16 6.56 23.55
CA THR A 63 -10.79 7.98 23.52
C THR A 63 -10.62 8.49 22.09
N GLU A 64 -10.53 9.81 21.92
CA GLU A 64 -10.16 10.43 20.64
C GLU A 64 -8.72 10.07 20.25
N ALA A 65 -7.79 10.04 21.21
CA ALA A 65 -6.42 9.61 20.97
C ALA A 65 -6.35 8.17 20.45
N ASP A 66 -7.20 7.26 20.94
CA ASP A 66 -7.26 5.88 20.41
C ASP A 66 -7.70 5.88 18.94
N ARG A 67 -8.64 6.75 18.56
CA ARG A 67 -9.16 6.84 17.19
C ARG A 67 -8.09 7.35 16.24
N ASP A 68 -7.43 8.44 16.60
CA ASP A 68 -6.33 9.02 15.84
C ASP A 68 -5.20 8.00 15.68
N TYR A 69 -4.86 7.29 16.77
CA TYR A 69 -3.87 6.23 16.78
C TYR A 69 -4.22 5.09 15.80
N PHE A 70 -5.45 4.57 15.85
CA PHE A 70 -5.84 3.48 14.97
C PHE A 70 -5.88 3.87 13.50
N VAL A 71 -6.37 5.08 13.19
CA VAL A 71 -6.40 5.58 11.81
C VAL A 71 -4.99 5.84 11.29
N MET A 72 -4.12 6.45 12.09
CA MET A 72 -2.72 6.67 11.74
C MET A 72 -2.03 5.34 11.38
N TYR A 73 -2.06 4.35 12.27
CA TYR A 73 -1.40 3.06 12.02
C TYR A 73 -2.02 2.30 10.86
N ALA A 74 -3.36 2.37 10.66
CA ALA A 74 -3.98 1.76 9.48
C ALA A 74 -3.45 2.37 8.16
N CYS A 75 -3.28 3.70 8.10
CA CYS A 75 -2.66 4.37 6.97
C CYS A 75 -1.17 3.99 6.82
N GLU A 76 -0.41 3.89 7.92
CA GLU A 76 0.99 3.46 7.90
C GLU A 76 1.16 2.01 7.41
N PHE A 77 0.25 1.10 7.76
CA PHE A 77 0.31 -0.27 7.22
C PHE A 77 0.05 -0.31 5.71
N ALA A 78 -0.87 0.52 5.20
CA ALA A 78 -1.05 0.67 3.76
C ALA A 78 0.18 1.29 3.09
N GLN A 79 0.85 2.25 3.74
CA GLN A 79 2.10 2.86 3.28
C GLN A 79 3.26 1.84 3.25
N ASP A 80 3.45 1.06 4.32
CA ASP A 80 4.45 -0.01 4.42
C ASP A 80 4.26 -1.03 3.29
N LEU A 81 3.02 -1.47 3.06
CA LEU A 81 2.70 -2.34 1.93
C LEU A 81 3.01 -1.66 0.59
N GLN A 82 2.66 -0.38 0.40
CA GLN A 82 2.98 0.35 -0.83
C GLN A 82 4.48 0.33 -1.09
N HIS A 83 5.30 0.73 -0.12
CA HIS A 83 6.75 0.77 -0.26
C HIS A 83 7.33 -0.60 -0.67
N ARG A 84 6.91 -1.69 -0.02
CA ARG A 84 7.43 -3.02 -0.35
C ARG A 84 7.02 -3.54 -1.73
N LEU A 85 5.87 -3.09 -2.24
CA LEU A 85 5.40 -3.45 -3.58
C LEU A 85 5.97 -2.58 -4.72
N VAL A 86 6.56 -1.42 -4.40
CA VAL A 86 7.20 -0.53 -5.38
C VAL A 86 8.24 -1.31 -6.19
N GLY A 87 8.22 -1.13 -7.52
CA GLY A 87 9.15 -1.81 -8.43
C GLY A 87 8.88 -3.30 -8.64
N GLN A 88 7.84 -3.88 -8.01
CA GLN A 88 7.47 -5.30 -8.18
C GLN A 88 6.34 -5.52 -9.18
N ASP A 89 5.76 -4.45 -9.74
CA ASP A 89 4.62 -4.50 -10.67
C ASP A 89 3.43 -5.27 -10.05
N ILE A 90 3.15 -4.93 -8.78
CA ILE A 90 2.00 -5.35 -7.99
C ILE A 90 1.44 -4.08 -7.34
N TYR A 91 0.13 -3.94 -7.38
CA TYR A 91 -0.57 -2.76 -6.87
C TYR A 91 -1.75 -3.22 -6.04
N PHE A 92 -2.18 -2.39 -5.10
CA PHE A 92 -3.36 -2.67 -4.30
C PHE A 92 -4.38 -1.55 -4.39
N ARG A 93 -5.59 -1.87 -3.96
CA ARG A 93 -6.62 -0.91 -3.61
C ARG A 93 -7.06 -1.17 -2.20
N ALA A 94 -7.10 -0.13 -1.38
CA ALA A 94 -7.48 -0.26 0.01
C ALA A 94 -8.61 0.69 0.37
N VAL A 95 -9.48 0.26 1.29
CA VAL A 95 -10.56 1.07 1.85
C VAL A 95 -10.53 0.95 3.37
N LEU A 96 -10.36 2.08 4.05
CA LEU A 96 -10.44 2.19 5.50
C LEU A 96 -11.83 2.72 5.90
N VAL A 97 -12.55 1.95 6.71
CA VAL A 97 -13.89 2.30 7.20
C VAL A 97 -14.01 2.07 8.69
N LEU A 98 -14.91 2.83 9.33
CA LEU A 98 -15.36 2.57 10.69
C LEU A 98 -16.70 1.83 10.66
N GLY A 99 -16.81 0.72 11.38
CA GLY A 99 -18.08 0.03 11.55
C GLY A 99 -17.97 -1.27 12.32
N ASP A 100 -19.09 -2.00 12.42
CA ASP A 100 -19.13 -3.26 13.16
C ASP A 100 -18.34 -4.36 12.43
N PHE A 101 -17.49 -5.05 13.17
CA PHE A 101 -16.71 -6.20 12.69
C PHE A 101 -16.44 -7.18 13.83
N ASP A 102 -16.89 -8.42 13.65
CA ASP A 102 -16.68 -9.52 14.58
C ASP A 102 -15.65 -10.48 14.00
N HIS A 103 -14.75 -10.97 14.86
CA HIS A 103 -13.80 -12.01 14.52
C HIS A 103 -13.59 -12.97 15.71
N TYR A 104 -13.82 -14.26 15.49
CA TYR A 104 -13.66 -15.29 16.51
C TYR A 104 -13.32 -16.65 15.89
N LEU A 105 -12.74 -17.54 16.71
CA LEU A 105 -12.53 -18.93 16.34
C LEU A 105 -13.64 -19.81 16.92
N LEU A 106 -14.22 -20.65 16.06
CA LEU A 106 -14.92 -21.87 16.48
C LEU A 106 -13.91 -23.02 16.50
N LYS A 107 -14.37 -24.21 16.93
CA LYS A 107 -13.51 -25.40 17.08
C LYS A 107 -12.64 -25.72 15.86
N ASN A 108 -13.17 -25.54 14.65
CA ASN A 108 -12.53 -25.97 13.40
C ASN A 108 -12.44 -24.87 12.35
N ILE A 109 -13.03 -23.69 12.59
CA ILE A 109 -13.13 -22.62 11.60
C ILE A 109 -12.90 -21.27 12.26
N GLU A 110 -12.21 -20.40 11.53
CA GLU A 110 -12.09 -18.98 11.84
C GLU A 110 -13.27 -18.24 11.19
N CYS A 111 -13.96 -17.39 11.96
CA CYS A 111 -15.20 -16.74 11.54
C CYS A 111 -15.07 -15.23 11.68
N PHE A 112 -15.27 -14.51 10.58
CA PHE A 112 -15.31 -13.05 10.58
C PHE A 112 -16.45 -12.53 9.69
N TYR A 113 -17.16 -11.52 10.17
CA TYR A 113 -18.21 -10.83 9.43
C TYR A 113 -18.48 -9.46 10.04
N GLY A 114 -19.18 -8.59 9.31
CA GLY A 114 -19.59 -7.29 9.84
C GLY A 114 -20.01 -6.31 8.76
N ALA A 115 -20.74 -5.28 9.17
CA ALA A 115 -21.16 -4.21 8.26
C ALA A 115 -19.95 -3.45 7.68
N ALA A 116 -18.87 -3.30 8.46
CA ALA A 116 -17.63 -2.68 7.98
C ALA A 116 -17.03 -3.46 6.80
N LEU A 117 -16.98 -4.79 6.90
CA LEU A 117 -16.44 -5.65 5.83
C LEU A 117 -17.26 -5.53 4.55
N ILE A 118 -18.59 -5.58 4.67
CA ILE A 118 -19.49 -5.44 3.52
C ILE A 118 -19.33 -4.07 2.88
N LYS A 119 -19.31 -3.00 3.69
CA LYS A 119 -19.13 -1.62 3.22
C LYS A 119 -17.83 -1.47 2.43
N ALA A 120 -16.71 -1.92 3.00
CA ALA A 120 -15.40 -1.82 2.36
C ALA A 120 -15.33 -2.65 1.07
N TYR A 121 -15.82 -3.89 1.10
CA TYR A 121 -15.86 -4.79 -0.06
C TYR A 121 -16.69 -4.23 -1.22
N VAL A 122 -17.87 -3.66 -0.94
CA VAL A 122 -18.71 -3.05 -1.98
C VAL A 122 -18.02 -1.82 -2.55
N LYS A 123 -17.47 -0.96 -1.69
CA LYS A 123 -16.81 0.27 -2.12
C LYS A 123 -15.55 0.04 -2.96
N GLU A 124 -14.73 -0.94 -2.58
CA GLU A 124 -13.49 -1.27 -3.29
C GLU A 124 -13.74 -1.50 -4.80
N LYS A 125 -14.83 -2.21 -5.14
CA LYS A 125 -15.13 -2.60 -6.52
C LYS A 125 -15.40 -1.42 -7.46
N ASP A 126 -15.96 -0.35 -6.92
CA ASP A 126 -16.42 0.81 -7.68
C ASP A 126 -15.34 1.87 -7.87
N ILE A 127 -14.17 1.72 -7.24
CA ILE A 127 -13.08 2.69 -7.30
C ILE A 127 -12.17 2.38 -8.50
N PRO A 128 -12.14 3.20 -9.57
CA PRO A 128 -11.24 3.00 -10.70
C PRO A 128 -9.86 3.62 -10.44
N ALA A 129 -9.23 3.31 -9.30
CA ALA A 129 -7.94 3.86 -8.89
C ALA A 129 -7.13 2.88 -8.02
N ILE A 130 -5.89 3.25 -7.71
CA ILE A 130 -4.88 2.50 -6.94
C ILE A 130 -4.57 3.30 -5.67
N GLY A 131 -4.31 2.60 -4.56
CA GLY A 131 -3.94 3.22 -3.28
C GLY A 131 -5.05 3.14 -2.23
N LEU A 132 -4.98 4.02 -1.24
CA LEU A 132 -5.85 4.02 -0.06
C LEU A 132 -6.98 5.05 -0.18
N PHE A 133 -8.18 4.60 0.19
CA PHE A 133 -9.39 5.39 0.29
C PHE A 133 -9.93 5.29 1.72
N ILE A 134 -10.44 6.40 2.25
CA ILE A 134 -10.88 6.49 3.64
C ILE A 134 -12.27 7.11 3.71
N ASP A 135 -13.16 6.54 4.52
CA ASP A 135 -14.49 7.10 4.76
C ASP A 135 -14.45 8.33 5.69
N ASP A 136 -15.51 9.13 5.68
CA ASP A 136 -15.55 10.38 6.45
C ASP A 136 -15.37 10.17 7.97
N ALA A 137 -15.92 9.08 8.50
CA ALA A 137 -15.84 8.76 9.93
C ALA A 137 -14.41 8.40 10.36
N SER A 138 -13.64 7.75 9.51
CA SER A 138 -12.23 7.46 9.77
C SER A 138 -11.36 8.68 9.44
N ASN A 139 -11.69 9.43 8.39
CA ASN A 139 -10.93 10.60 7.96
C ASN A 139 -10.98 11.76 8.96
N SER A 140 -12.03 11.88 9.78
CA SER A 140 -12.08 12.87 10.86
C SER A 140 -10.98 12.68 11.91
N HIS A 141 -10.35 11.51 11.94
CA HIS A 141 -9.24 11.15 12.84
C HIS A 141 -7.90 10.99 12.11
N ASN A 142 -7.86 11.32 10.81
CA ASN A 142 -6.61 11.31 10.05
C ASN A 142 -5.93 12.68 10.14
N ASN A 143 -4.88 12.76 10.95
CA ASN A 143 -4.11 13.98 11.19
C ASN A 143 -2.68 13.96 10.59
N ILE A 144 -2.28 12.85 9.96
CA ILE A 144 -0.94 12.67 9.37
C ILE A 144 -0.96 12.76 7.85
N PHE A 145 -1.90 12.07 7.20
CA PHE A 145 -1.87 11.91 5.75
C PHE A 145 -2.79 12.91 5.05
N PRO A 146 -2.29 13.70 4.08
CA PRO A 146 -3.15 14.54 3.28
C PRO A 146 -4.21 13.71 2.55
N THR A 147 -5.40 14.28 2.40
CA THR A 147 -6.48 13.65 1.64
C THR A 147 -7.10 14.59 0.65
N VAL A 148 -7.79 14.02 -0.34
CA VAL A 148 -8.65 14.78 -1.23
C VAL A 148 -9.92 14.00 -1.51
N ARG A 149 -11.06 14.70 -1.59
CA ARG A 149 -12.34 14.06 -1.88
C ARG A 149 -12.26 13.29 -3.20
N PHE A 150 -12.71 12.04 -3.18
CA PHE A 150 -12.74 11.16 -4.33
C PHE A 150 -14.16 10.98 -4.86
N ASP A 151 -15.10 10.61 -4.00
CA ASP A 151 -16.52 10.48 -4.30
C ASP A 151 -17.37 11.00 -3.10
N PRO A 152 -18.71 10.89 -3.09
CA PRO A 152 -19.53 11.34 -1.96
C PRO A 152 -19.33 10.62 -0.63
N ASP A 153 -18.59 9.51 -0.57
CA ASP A 153 -18.42 8.69 0.64
C ASP A 153 -16.95 8.51 1.05
N LEU A 154 -16.01 8.77 0.14
CA LEU A 154 -14.59 8.45 0.29
C LEU A 154 -13.68 9.60 -0.11
N SER A 155 -12.57 9.69 0.60
CA SER A 155 -11.42 10.53 0.25
C SER A 155 -10.22 9.64 -0.12
N PHE A 156 -9.43 10.08 -1.09
CA PHE A 156 -8.15 9.46 -1.41
C PHE A 156 -7.07 9.93 -0.44
N VAL A 157 -6.21 9.02 0.02
CA VAL A 157 -5.12 9.30 0.95
C VAL A 157 -3.78 9.30 0.22
N PHE A 158 -3.01 10.38 0.37
CA PHE A 158 -1.66 10.49 -0.20
C PHE A 158 -0.64 9.83 0.75
N LEU A 159 -0.21 8.61 0.43
CA LEU A 159 0.74 7.83 1.25
C LEU A 159 2.22 8.27 1.07
N ASN A 160 2.52 9.12 0.10
CA ASN A 160 3.87 9.54 -0.25
C ASN A 160 4.32 10.72 0.64
N GLN A 161 4.73 10.43 1.87
CA GLN A 161 5.06 11.45 2.87
C GLN A 161 6.29 12.28 2.51
N SER A 162 7.34 11.69 1.91
CA SER A 162 8.52 12.47 1.50
C SER A 162 8.18 13.42 0.36
N LEU A 163 7.30 13.02 -0.56
CA LEU A 163 6.75 13.89 -1.59
C LEU A 163 5.89 15.03 -1.00
N GLU A 164 5.07 14.73 0.01
CA GLU A 164 4.27 15.77 0.68
C GLU A 164 5.15 16.77 1.44
N ARG A 165 6.19 16.31 2.14
CA ARG A 165 7.18 17.19 2.79
C ARG A 165 7.86 18.07 1.76
N LEU A 166 8.27 17.51 0.62
CA LEU A 166 8.86 18.28 -0.47
C LEU A 166 7.91 19.36 -0.97
N GLN A 167 6.64 19.02 -1.20
CA GLN A 167 5.63 20.00 -1.61
C GLN A 167 5.41 21.10 -0.57
N ARG A 168 5.40 20.76 0.71
CA ARG A 168 5.20 21.71 1.81
C ARG A 168 6.39 22.65 1.95
N ASP A 169 7.61 22.11 1.87
CA ASP A 169 8.83 22.87 2.19
C ASP A 169 9.30 23.73 1.00
N THR A 170 8.89 23.38 -0.23
CA THR A 170 9.35 24.05 -1.45
C THR A 170 8.24 24.66 -2.30
N GLU A 171 6.97 24.47 -1.90
CA GLU A 171 5.80 24.82 -2.71
C GLU A 171 5.80 24.17 -4.11
N GLY A 172 6.60 23.10 -4.28
CA GLY A 172 6.83 22.39 -5.53
C GLY A 172 7.86 23.04 -6.45
N ASP A 173 8.53 24.10 -6.02
CA ASP A 173 9.62 24.71 -6.78
C ASP A 173 10.89 23.84 -6.66
N LEU A 174 11.35 23.35 -7.81
CA LEU A 174 12.50 22.45 -7.97
C LEU A 174 13.43 22.99 -9.07
N PRO A 175 14.75 22.71 -9.00
CA PRO A 175 15.44 21.92 -7.99
C PRO A 175 15.68 22.68 -6.67
N ILE A 176 15.91 21.96 -5.58
CA ILE A 176 16.24 22.49 -4.25
C ILE A 176 17.74 22.41 -3.94
N ASP A 177 18.16 23.15 -2.92
CA ASP A 177 19.51 23.08 -2.36
C ASP A 177 19.78 21.73 -1.69
N SER A 178 21.02 21.21 -1.80
CA SER A 178 21.41 19.92 -1.23
C SER A 178 21.37 19.89 0.30
N PHE A 179 21.44 21.05 0.96
CA PHE A 179 21.31 21.20 2.41
C PHE A 179 20.04 20.54 2.95
N TYR A 180 18.90 20.71 2.25
CA TYR A 180 17.61 20.13 2.65
C TYR A 180 17.64 18.59 2.67
N LEU A 181 18.43 17.96 1.81
CA LEU A 181 18.53 16.51 1.69
C LEU A 181 19.56 15.90 2.65
N ALA A 182 20.67 16.61 2.91
CA ALA A 182 21.79 16.08 3.68
C ALA A 182 21.56 16.11 5.20
N GLU A 183 20.93 17.17 5.72
CA GLU A 183 20.95 17.45 7.16
C GLU A 183 19.66 17.01 7.91
N THR A 184 18.56 16.80 7.19
CA THR A 184 17.24 16.64 7.82
C THR A 184 16.82 15.18 8.01
N GLY A 185 17.28 14.27 7.14
CA GLY A 185 16.78 12.88 7.07
C GLY A 185 15.30 12.76 6.67
N GLU A 186 14.59 13.88 6.45
CA GLU A 186 13.14 13.95 6.23
C GLU A 186 12.69 13.36 4.88
N TYR A 187 13.64 13.21 3.98
CA TYR A 187 13.47 12.75 2.60
C TYR A 187 13.97 11.31 2.37
N CYS A 188 14.14 10.52 3.43
CA CYS A 188 14.70 9.17 3.34
C CYS A 188 13.94 8.25 2.36
N GLU A 189 12.63 8.45 2.20
CA GLU A 189 11.79 7.63 1.32
C GLU A 189 11.57 8.21 -0.08
N ILE A 190 12.21 9.34 -0.43
CA ILE A 190 11.89 10.06 -1.68
C ILE A 190 12.12 9.23 -2.95
N LEU A 191 13.08 8.30 -2.94
CA LEU A 191 13.32 7.40 -4.07
C LEU A 191 12.17 6.39 -4.26
N TRP A 192 11.52 5.95 -3.18
CA TRP A 192 10.34 5.11 -3.24
C TRP A 192 9.16 5.87 -3.84
N ASP A 193 8.95 7.12 -3.41
CA ASP A 193 7.91 8.00 -3.94
C ASP A 193 8.09 8.27 -5.44
N ILE A 194 9.30 8.65 -5.86
CA ILE A 194 9.63 8.86 -7.28
C ILE A 194 9.38 7.59 -8.09
N ARG A 195 9.84 6.43 -7.57
CA ARG A 195 9.67 5.17 -8.29
C ARG A 195 8.19 4.79 -8.42
N PHE A 196 7.42 4.93 -7.35
CA PHE A 196 5.98 4.72 -7.36
C PHE A 196 5.30 5.59 -8.43
N LEU A 197 5.59 6.90 -8.43
CA LEU A 197 5.03 7.83 -9.42
C LEU A 197 5.42 7.45 -10.85
N ASN A 198 6.68 7.06 -11.09
CA ASN A 198 7.13 6.61 -12.39
C ASN A 198 6.40 5.33 -12.84
N ASP A 199 6.22 4.37 -11.94
CA ASP A 199 5.49 3.14 -12.20
C ASP A 199 4.02 3.45 -12.56
N ILE A 200 3.36 4.36 -11.83
CA ILE A 200 2.00 4.81 -12.17
C ILE A 200 1.96 5.50 -13.54
N PHE A 201 2.82 6.49 -13.77
CA PHE A 201 2.88 7.26 -15.02
C PHE A 201 3.14 6.34 -16.23
N SER A 202 4.16 5.49 -16.15
CA SER A 202 4.51 4.54 -17.21
C SER A 202 3.32 3.64 -17.59
N ASN A 203 2.54 3.21 -16.60
CA ASN A 203 1.38 2.36 -16.84
C ASN A 203 0.18 3.10 -17.44
N THR A 204 0.11 4.43 -17.36
CA THR A 204 -0.90 5.21 -18.11
C THR A 204 -0.72 5.06 -19.63
N GLN A 205 0.51 4.78 -20.08
CA GLN A 205 0.86 4.66 -21.50
C GLN A 205 0.95 3.21 -21.96
N ARG A 206 1.50 2.31 -21.12
CA ARG A 206 1.81 0.91 -21.49
C ARG A 206 0.61 -0.04 -21.46
N GLN A 207 -0.43 0.26 -20.66
CA GLN A 207 -1.50 -0.71 -20.41
C GLN A 207 -2.46 -0.83 -21.59
N ASN A 208 -2.57 -2.01 -22.20
CA ASN A 208 -3.45 -2.22 -23.36
C ASN A 208 -4.94 -2.23 -23.00
N SER A 209 -5.30 -2.76 -21.82
CA SER A 209 -6.67 -2.78 -21.35
C SER A 209 -7.10 -1.39 -20.92
N SER A 210 -8.15 -0.84 -21.53
CA SER A 210 -8.72 0.46 -21.16
C SER A 210 -9.11 0.49 -19.69
N ARG A 211 -9.77 -0.57 -19.20
CA ARG A 211 -10.16 -0.71 -17.79
C ARG A 211 -8.97 -0.63 -16.83
N ILE A 212 -7.85 -1.27 -17.17
CA ILE A 212 -6.64 -1.25 -16.33
C ILE A 212 -5.99 0.14 -16.42
N ARG A 213 -5.85 0.67 -17.64
CA ARG A 213 -5.27 2.00 -17.90
C ARG A 213 -6.02 3.09 -17.15
N THR A 214 -7.35 3.03 -17.06
CA THR A 214 -8.17 3.97 -16.29
C THR A 214 -7.72 4.02 -14.83
N LYS A 215 -7.34 2.89 -14.20
CA LYS A 215 -6.86 2.90 -12.81
C LYS A 215 -5.62 3.77 -12.63
N TYR A 216 -4.65 3.61 -13.53
CA TYR A 216 -3.42 4.40 -13.51
C TYR A 216 -3.69 5.87 -13.86
N LEU A 217 -4.54 6.16 -14.84
CA LEU A 217 -4.91 7.52 -15.23
C LEU A 217 -5.60 8.27 -14.08
N THR A 218 -6.58 7.65 -13.41
CA THR A 218 -7.27 8.25 -12.26
C THR A 218 -6.29 8.53 -11.12
N THR A 219 -5.44 7.55 -10.80
CA THR A 219 -4.41 7.70 -9.76
C THR A 219 -3.45 8.83 -10.11
N TRP A 220 -2.93 8.84 -11.34
CA TRP A 220 -2.05 9.90 -11.82
C TRP A 220 -2.69 11.29 -11.74
N HIS A 221 -3.97 11.40 -12.12
CA HIS A 221 -4.71 12.65 -12.04
C HIS A 221 -4.81 13.18 -10.59
N LEU A 222 -5.02 12.30 -9.60
CA LEU A 222 -5.04 12.69 -8.19
C LEU A 222 -3.68 13.29 -7.75
N PHE A 223 -2.57 12.66 -8.13
CA PHE A 223 -1.22 13.19 -7.84
C PHE A 223 -0.91 14.48 -8.60
N ARG A 224 -1.24 14.57 -9.90
CA ARG A 224 -1.05 15.79 -10.71
C ARG A 224 -1.81 16.98 -10.15
N ARG A 225 -2.99 16.77 -9.58
CA ARG A 225 -3.76 17.84 -8.93
C ARG A 225 -3.11 18.32 -7.64
N ARG A 226 -2.48 17.43 -6.87
CA ARG A 226 -1.87 17.76 -5.58
C ARG A 226 -0.46 18.35 -5.72
N TYR A 227 0.34 17.86 -6.67
CA TYR A 227 1.77 18.16 -6.80
C TYR A 227 2.17 18.58 -8.24
N PRO A 228 1.46 19.54 -8.89
CA PRO A 228 1.64 19.80 -10.33
C PRO A 228 3.07 20.15 -10.72
N LYS A 229 3.72 21.09 -10.00
CA LYS A 229 5.08 21.54 -10.31
C LYS A 229 6.12 20.43 -10.12
N ILE A 230 5.99 19.64 -9.04
CA ILE A 230 6.91 18.52 -8.77
C ILE A 230 6.79 17.46 -9.87
N LEU A 231 5.57 17.12 -10.28
CA LEU A 231 5.37 16.13 -11.34
C LEU A 231 5.86 16.66 -12.70
N ASP A 232 5.69 17.95 -13.02
CA ASP A 232 6.28 18.56 -14.22
C ASP A 232 7.80 18.42 -14.23
N ALA A 233 8.46 18.73 -13.10
CA ALA A 233 9.91 18.58 -12.97
C ALA A 233 10.36 17.12 -13.12
N LEU A 234 9.69 16.18 -12.44
CA LEU A 234 10.01 14.75 -12.53
C LEU A 234 9.80 14.22 -13.95
N GLU A 235 8.67 14.52 -14.59
CA GLU A 235 8.38 14.11 -15.98
C GLU A 235 9.44 14.62 -16.95
N SER A 236 9.81 15.91 -16.86
CA SER A 236 10.80 16.55 -17.74
C SER A 236 12.19 15.91 -17.66
N ARG A 237 12.51 15.24 -16.53
CA ARG A 237 13.78 14.54 -16.29
C ARG A 237 13.60 13.03 -16.15
N ALA A 238 12.54 12.46 -16.74
CA ALA A 238 12.26 11.03 -16.78
C ALA A 238 12.34 10.34 -15.39
N PHE A 239 11.77 11.00 -14.37
CA PHE A 239 11.74 10.57 -12.97
C PHE A 239 13.14 10.36 -12.37
N SER A 240 14.14 11.12 -12.84
CA SER A 240 15.45 11.17 -12.19
C SER A 240 15.36 11.93 -10.85
N PRO A 241 15.97 11.44 -9.75
CA PRO A 241 16.05 12.20 -8.50
C PRO A 241 16.85 13.51 -8.65
N LYS A 242 17.64 13.65 -9.73
CA LYS A 242 18.27 14.92 -10.11
C LYS A 242 17.28 16.03 -10.51
N ALA A 243 16.00 15.71 -10.69
CA ALA A 243 14.95 16.72 -10.80
C ALA A 243 14.71 17.45 -9.48
N ILE A 244 14.91 16.76 -8.36
CA ILE A 244 14.74 17.32 -7.02
C ILE A 244 15.98 18.11 -6.64
N CYS A 245 17.17 17.52 -6.75
CA CYS A 245 18.42 18.23 -6.49
C CYS A 245 19.52 17.74 -7.44
N GLU A 246 20.03 18.64 -8.28
CA GLU A 246 21.00 18.31 -9.32
C GLU A 246 22.40 18.03 -8.76
N HIS A 247 22.78 18.73 -7.69
CA HIS A 247 24.12 18.71 -7.12
C HIS A 247 24.27 17.78 -5.91
N PHE A 248 23.19 17.13 -5.47
CA PHE A 248 23.26 16.11 -4.43
C PHE A 248 23.85 14.80 -4.96
N ASP A 249 24.73 14.17 -4.18
CA ASP A 249 25.25 12.85 -4.52
C ASP A 249 24.26 11.74 -4.14
N TRP A 250 23.47 11.34 -5.13
CA TRP A 250 22.47 10.28 -4.98
C TRP A 250 23.06 8.86 -4.98
N THR A 251 24.37 8.68 -5.15
CA THR A 251 24.98 7.37 -5.41
C THR A 251 24.65 6.35 -4.33
N GLN A 252 24.89 6.70 -3.06
CA GLN A 252 24.61 5.79 -1.94
C GLN A 252 23.11 5.51 -1.77
N SER A 253 22.27 6.54 -1.84
CA SER A 253 20.82 6.39 -1.71
C SER A 253 20.24 5.50 -2.81
N ILE A 254 20.72 5.65 -4.05
CA ILE A 254 20.32 4.82 -5.18
C ILE A 254 20.77 3.37 -4.98
N GLU A 255 21.98 3.14 -4.47
CA GLU A 255 22.46 1.79 -4.23
C GLU A 255 21.65 1.09 -3.14
N ASN A 256 21.45 1.73 -1.99
CA ASN A 256 20.60 1.22 -0.90
C ASN A 256 19.16 0.93 -1.38
N PHE A 257 18.62 1.81 -2.22
CA PHE A 257 17.30 1.61 -2.81
C PHE A 257 17.26 0.39 -3.73
N LYS A 258 18.27 0.20 -4.60
CA LYS A 258 18.36 -0.99 -5.46
C LYS A 258 18.49 -2.27 -4.65
N GLU A 259 19.32 -2.28 -3.62
CA GLU A 259 19.49 -3.43 -2.71
C GLU A 259 18.15 -3.80 -2.07
N SER A 260 17.39 -2.80 -1.62
CA SER A 260 16.05 -2.99 -1.06
C SER A 260 15.06 -3.57 -2.08
N LEU A 261 15.07 -3.08 -3.33
CA LEU A 261 14.24 -3.64 -4.40
C LEU A 261 14.58 -5.10 -4.73
N VAL A 262 15.87 -5.47 -4.67
CA VAL A 262 16.32 -6.85 -4.84
C VAL A 262 15.88 -7.71 -3.68
N HIS A 263 16.04 -7.23 -2.45
CA HIS A 263 15.59 -7.91 -1.24
C HIS A 263 14.09 -8.26 -1.33
N PHE A 264 13.22 -7.28 -1.58
CA PHE A 264 11.77 -7.51 -1.69
C PHE A 264 11.39 -8.38 -2.88
N ARG A 265 12.18 -8.40 -3.97
CA ARG A 265 11.95 -9.31 -5.09
C ARG A 265 12.27 -10.77 -4.76
N SER A 266 13.18 -10.99 -3.82
CA SER A 266 13.69 -12.31 -3.43
C SER A 266 12.98 -12.92 -2.22
N ILE A 267 12.21 -12.12 -1.48
CA ILE A 267 11.49 -12.60 -0.29
C ILE A 267 10.52 -13.74 -0.66
N GLY A 268 10.29 -14.67 0.27
CA GLY A 268 9.40 -15.81 0.04
C GLY A 268 9.95 -16.92 -0.87
N ALA A 269 11.14 -16.76 -1.47
CA ALA A 269 11.75 -17.78 -2.34
C ALA A 269 12.04 -19.12 -1.64
N ASP A 270 12.18 -19.10 -0.31
CA ASP A 270 12.46 -20.29 0.52
C ASP A 270 11.18 -20.95 1.08
N ALA A 271 10.00 -20.41 0.79
CA ALA A 271 8.73 -20.94 1.32
C ALA A 271 8.48 -22.37 0.81
N GLN A 272 8.42 -23.32 1.75
CA GLN A 272 8.13 -24.71 1.42
C GLN A 272 6.62 -24.96 1.37
N PRO A 273 6.08 -25.57 0.31
CA PRO A 273 4.67 -25.95 0.29
C PRO A 273 4.38 -26.97 1.39
N ILE A 274 3.28 -26.78 2.11
CA ILE A 274 2.79 -27.79 3.06
C ILE A 274 2.30 -28.98 2.23
N ILE A 275 3.10 -30.05 2.17
CA ILE A 275 2.68 -31.32 1.59
C ILE A 275 1.78 -32.02 2.62
N PRO A 276 0.49 -32.27 2.32
CA PRO A 276 -0.37 -32.98 3.25
C PRO A 276 0.22 -34.36 3.55
N SER A 277 0.36 -34.69 4.84
CA SER A 277 1.00 -35.91 5.35
C SER A 277 0.36 -37.23 4.87
N GLY A 278 -0.74 -37.19 4.11
CA GLY A 278 -1.39 -38.35 3.50
C GLY A 278 -0.96 -38.72 2.08
N LEU A 279 -0.17 -37.88 1.38
CA LEU A 279 0.24 -38.15 -0.02
C LEU A 279 1.64 -38.76 -0.15
N ALA A 280 2.48 -38.68 0.89
CA ALA A 280 3.81 -39.29 0.90
C ALA A 280 3.77 -40.84 0.93
N HIS A 281 2.66 -41.45 1.36
CA HIS A 281 2.57 -42.90 1.52
C HIS A 281 2.18 -43.68 0.24
N LYS A 282 1.68 -43.03 -0.82
CA LYS A 282 1.29 -43.71 -2.07
C LYS A 282 2.38 -43.74 -3.14
N ALA A 283 3.46 -42.96 -3.01
CA ALA A 283 4.59 -42.99 -3.94
C ALA A 283 5.63 -44.07 -3.58
N ALA A 284 5.55 -44.69 -2.40
CA ALA A 284 6.51 -45.70 -1.91
C ALA A 284 6.01 -47.15 -1.99
N GLN A 285 4.80 -47.41 -2.51
CA GLN A 285 4.22 -48.76 -2.66
C GLN A 285 3.90 -49.12 -4.12
N GLY A 286 4.53 -48.45 -5.08
CA GLY A 286 4.43 -48.74 -6.51
C GLY A 286 5.73 -49.29 -7.09
N ARG A 287 6.26 -50.39 -6.51
CA ARG A 287 7.17 -51.35 -7.17
C ARG A 287 6.95 -52.72 -6.56
#